data_AF-A0A7K9C3A0-F1
#
_entry.id   AF-A0A7K9C3A0-F1
#
_cell.length_a   1.000
_cell.length_b   1.000
_cell.length_c   1.000
_cell.angle_alpha   90.00
_cell.angle_beta   90.00
_cell.angle_gamma   90.00
#
_symmetry.space_group_name_H-M   'P 1'
#
loop_
_entity.id
_entity.type
_entity.pdbx_description
1 polymer ?
#
loop_
_entity_poly.entity_id
_entity_poly.type
_entity_poly.pdbx_seq_one_letter_code
_entity_poly.pdbx_strand_id
1 'polypeptide(L)'
;QNGGPAPPPPLPGEDLSFRWQCVEQPIGKQLFQRFLEGAPQLAAAGALWTELEAYERCEEGERSGAAAAIRGRFFSPAGAQHCPFLSPQATAPPSG
;
A
#
# COMPACT_ATOMS: atom_id res chain seq x y z
N GLN A 1 28.29 2.69 -2.39
CA GLN A 1 28.25 2.50 -0.92
C GLN A 1 28.35 3.88 -0.30
N ASN A 2 27.24 4.41 0.21
CA ASN A 2 27.21 5.74 0.82
C ASN A 2 27.82 5.63 2.23
N GLY A 3 29.05 6.10 2.41
CA GLY A 3 29.83 6.05 3.66
C GLY A 3 29.35 7.01 4.74
N GLY A 4 28.04 7.02 5.03
CA GLY A 4 27.47 7.78 6.13
C GLY A 4 27.78 7.14 7.48
N PRO A 5 27.77 7.92 8.58
CA PRO A 5 27.88 7.36 9.92
C PRO A 5 26.76 6.34 10.16
N ALA A 6 27.08 5.28 10.92
CA ALA A 6 26.10 4.30 11.33
C ALA A 6 24.93 5.00 12.05
N PRO A 7 23.67 4.61 11.80
CA PRO A 7 22.54 5.18 12.51
C PRO A 7 22.68 4.94 14.02
N PRO A 8 22.21 5.87 14.86
CA PRO A 8 22.21 5.67 16.31
C PRO A 8 21.40 4.41 16.66
N PRO A 9 21.74 3.73 17.77
CA PRO A 9 20.93 2.62 18.24
C PRO A 9 19.51 3.11 18.58
N PRO A 10 18.49 2.26 18.41
CA PRO A 10 17.12 2.59 18.79
C PRO A 10 17.03 2.91 20.27
N LEU A 11 16.10 3.79 20.63
CA LEU A 11 15.86 4.13 22.03
C LEU A 11 15.25 2.93 22.79
N PRO A 12 15.50 2.80 24.10
CA PRO A 12 14.83 1.79 24.92
C PRO A 12 13.30 1.92 24.83
N GLY A 13 12.63 0.87 24.35
CA GLY A 13 11.17 0.87 24.13
C GLY A 13 10.73 1.31 22.73
N GLU A 14 11.66 1.60 21.83
CA GLU A 14 11.35 1.91 20.42
C GLU A 14 11.00 0.61 19.67
N ASP A 15 9.75 0.50 19.22
CA ASP A 15 9.30 -0.60 18.36
C ASP A 15 9.76 -0.34 16.91
N LEU A 16 10.68 -1.16 16.43
CA LEU A 16 11.21 -1.08 15.06
C LEU A 16 10.44 -1.91 14.04
N SER A 17 9.31 -2.49 14.42
CA SER A 17 8.49 -3.29 13.50
C SER A 17 7.94 -2.43 12.37
N PHE A 18 7.83 -3.03 11.19
CA PHE A 18 7.23 -2.38 10.03
C PHE A 18 5.81 -1.86 10.32
N ARG A 19 5.04 -2.65 11.07
CA ARG A 19 3.67 -2.29 11.46
C ARG A 19 3.65 -0.98 12.25
N TRP A 20 4.47 -0.88 13.30
CA TRP A 20 4.54 0.33 14.09
C TRP A 20 5.03 1.51 13.25
N GLN A 21 6.19 1.37 12.61
CA GLN A 21 6.88 2.47 11.94
C GLN A 21 6.18 2.96 10.67
N CYS A 22 5.60 2.06 9.87
CA CYS A 22 5.11 2.40 8.52
C CYS A 22 3.59 2.36 8.39
N VAL A 23 2.85 1.90 9.40
CA VAL A 23 1.39 1.77 9.33
C VAL A 23 0.70 2.54 10.45
N GLU A 24 1.13 2.35 11.70
CA GLU A 24 0.46 2.94 12.87
C GLU A 24 0.96 4.36 13.17
N GLN A 25 2.25 4.63 13.00
CA GLN A 25 2.82 5.98 13.15
C GLN A 25 2.42 6.87 11.96
N PRO A 26 1.66 7.97 12.14
CA PRO A 26 1.14 8.76 11.01
C PRO A 26 2.24 9.36 10.13
N ILE A 27 3.30 9.89 10.75
CA ILE A 27 4.44 10.48 10.03
C ILE A 27 5.21 9.38 9.30
N GLY A 28 5.46 8.25 9.96
CA GLY A 28 6.19 7.14 9.36
C GLY A 28 5.44 6.53 8.18
N LYS A 29 4.12 6.36 8.29
CA LYS A 29 3.25 5.97 7.16
C LYS A 29 3.31 6.95 6.00
N GLN A 30 3.25 8.26 6.26
CA GLN A 30 3.36 9.28 5.22
C GLN A 30 4.71 9.24 4.49
N LEU A 31 5.81 9.10 5.24
CA LEU A 31 7.15 8.95 4.65
C LEU A 31 7.26 7.67 3.82
N PHE A 32 6.70 6.57 4.32
CA PHE A 32 6.71 5.30 3.60
C PHE A 32 5.85 5.34 2.33
N GLN A 33 4.67 5.97 2.36
CA GLN A 33 3.85 6.18 1.17
C GLN A 33 4.60 6.98 0.09
N ARG A 34 5.29 8.06 0.46
CA ARG A 34 6.14 8.83 -0.48
C ARG A 34 7.31 8.00 -1.02
N PHE A 35 7.91 7.14 -0.20
CA PHE A 35 8.93 6.20 -0.66
C PHE A 35 8.37 5.22 -1.70
N LEU A 36 7.17 4.67 -1.48
CA LEU A 36 6.51 3.78 -2.44
C LEU A 36 6.23 4.51 -3.77
N GLU A 37 5.75 5.75 -3.73
CA GLU A 37 5.49 6.58 -4.92
C GLU A 37 6.77 6.86 -5.73
N GLY A 38 7.89 7.12 -5.04
CA GLY A 38 9.18 7.42 -5.67
C GLY A 38 9.91 6.19 -6.25
N ALA A 39 9.48 4.98 -5.92
CA ALA A 39 10.10 3.73 -6.35
C ALA A 39 9.24 3.04 -7.43
N PRO A 40 9.60 3.07 -8.73
CA PRO A 40 8.76 2.57 -9.82
C PRO A 40 8.24 1.13 -9.63
N GLN A 41 9.05 0.26 -9.02
CA GLN A 41 8.70 -1.13 -8.74
C GLN A 41 7.71 -1.31 -7.57
N LEU A 42 7.54 -0.28 -6.74
CA LEU A 42 6.63 -0.27 -5.59
C LEU A 42 5.44 0.67 -5.78
N ALA A 43 5.50 1.57 -6.77
CA ALA A 43 4.50 2.61 -7.01
C ALA A 43 3.08 2.03 -7.19
N ALA A 44 2.94 0.89 -7.87
CA ALA A 44 1.65 0.22 -8.02
C ALA A 44 1.06 -0.26 -6.67
N ALA A 45 1.91 -0.77 -5.76
CA ALA A 45 1.48 -1.20 -4.43
C ALA A 45 1.07 0.00 -3.54
N GLY A 46 1.83 1.10 -3.58
CA GLY A 46 1.48 2.33 -2.88
C GLY A 46 0.16 2.95 -3.38
N ALA A 47 -0.04 2.95 -4.69
CA ALA A 47 -1.29 3.40 -5.30
C ALA A 47 -2.48 2.52 -4.90
N LEU A 48 -2.33 1.18 -4.93
CA LEU A 48 -3.37 0.27 -4.47
C LEU A 48 -3.75 0.52 -3.01
N TRP A 49 -2.76 0.67 -2.12
CA TRP A 49 -3.03 0.96 -0.71
C TRP A 49 -3.84 2.26 -0.55
N THR A 50 -3.46 3.33 -1.25
CA THR A 50 -4.18 4.61 -1.21
C THR A 50 -5.63 4.46 -1.65
N GLU A 51 -5.89 3.69 -2.71
CA GLU A 51 -7.24 3.44 -3.23
C GLU A 51 -8.08 2.57 -2.29
N LEU A 52 -7.47 1.61 -1.59
CA LEU A 52 -8.16 0.82 -0.55
C LEU A 52 -8.56 1.69 0.64
N GLU A 53 -7.71 2.62 1.08
CA GLU A 53 -8.07 3.56 2.16
C GLU A 53 -9.13 4.58 1.73
N ALA A 54 -9.17 4.93 0.45
CA ALA A 54 -10.26 5.72 -0.11
C ALA A 54 -11.56 4.90 -0.16
N TYR A 55 -11.49 3.65 -0.59
CA TYR A 55 -12.61 2.72 -0.66
C TYR A 55 -13.29 2.48 0.69
N GLU A 56 -12.52 2.34 1.77
CA GLU A 56 -13.04 2.21 3.14
C GLU A 56 -13.88 3.43 3.57
N ARG A 57 -13.64 4.59 2.96
CA ARG A 57 -14.36 5.84 3.21
C ARG A 57 -15.47 6.13 2.19
N CYS A 58 -15.66 5.28 1.18
CA CYS A 58 -16.73 5.44 0.20
C CYS A 58 -18.11 5.22 0.83
N GLU A 59 -19.06 6.05 0.39
CA GLU A 59 -20.48 5.88 0.65
C GLU A 59 -21.01 4.60 -0.02
N GLU A 60 -22.12 4.04 0.49
CA GLU A 60 -22.66 2.77 0.02
C GLU A 60 -22.99 2.78 -1.49
N GLY A 61 -23.52 3.90 -2.00
CA GLY A 61 -23.85 4.06 -3.42
C GLY A 61 -22.64 4.11 -4.36
N GLU A 62 -21.47 4.49 -3.85
CA GLU A 62 -20.22 4.62 -4.63
C GLU A 62 -19.36 3.36 -4.56
N ARG A 63 -19.56 2.56 -3.50
CA ARG A 63 -18.72 1.42 -3.17
C ARG A 63 -18.64 0.38 -4.30
N SER A 64 -19.74 0.09 -4.99
CA SER A 64 -19.73 -0.87 -6.10
C SER A 64 -18.84 -0.40 -7.27
N GLY A 65 -18.91 0.88 -7.63
CA GLY A 65 -18.10 1.50 -8.67
C GLY A 65 -16.62 1.55 -8.29
N ALA A 66 -16.32 1.97 -7.06
CA ALA A 66 -14.95 2.01 -6.54
C ALA A 66 -14.31 0.61 -6.51
N ALA A 67 -15.04 -0.42 -6.08
CA ALA A 67 -14.56 -1.80 -6.11
C ALA A 67 -14.27 -2.29 -7.55
N ALA A 68 -15.12 -1.93 -8.52
CA ALA A 68 -14.88 -2.27 -9.92
C ALA A 68 -13.61 -1.58 -10.46
N ALA A 69 -13.42 -0.29 -10.14
CA ALA A 69 -12.24 0.47 -10.55
C ALA A 69 -10.95 -0.11 -9.98
N ILE A 70 -10.92 -0.45 -8.69
CA ILE A 70 -9.75 -1.08 -8.04
C ILE A 70 -9.42 -2.42 -8.72
N ARG A 71 -10.41 -3.29 -8.92
CA ARG A 71 -10.20 -4.59 -9.58
C ARG A 71 -9.64 -4.44 -11.00
N GLY A 72 -10.22 -3.55 -11.80
CA GLY A 72 -9.78 -3.32 -13.18
C GLY A 72 -8.37 -2.74 -13.28
N ARG A 73 -8.01 -1.84 -12.36
CA ARG A 73 -6.71 -1.13 -12.38
C ARG A 73 -5.56 -1.97 -11.82
N PHE A 74 -5.80 -2.71 -10.74
CA PHE A 74 -4.72 -3.35 -9.96
C PHE A 74 -4.73 -4.88 -10.02
N PHE A 75 -5.86 -5.55 -10.18
CA PHE A 75 -5.93 -7.02 -10.09
C PHE A 75 -5.88 -7.71 -11.45
N SER A 76 -6.19 -6.99 -12.52
CA SER A 76 -6.12 -7.50 -13.88
C SER A 76 -4.71 -7.35 -14.47
N PRO A 77 -4.15 -8.38 -15.15
CA PRO A 77 -2.91 -8.23 -15.91
C PRO A 77 -2.96 -7.17 -17.01
N ALA A 78 -4.16 -6.80 -17.48
CA ALA A 78 -4.37 -5.73 -18.45
C ALA A 78 -4.54 -4.34 -17.80
N GLY A 79 -4.56 -4.27 -16.46
CA GLY A 79 -4.70 -3.04 -15.70
C GLY A 79 -3.43 -2.19 -15.76
N ALA A 80 -3.60 -0.87 -15.87
CA ALA A 80 -2.48 0.08 -16.00
C ALA A 80 -1.49 0.05 -14.82
N GLN A 81 -1.91 -0.43 -13.65
CA GLN A 81 -1.08 -0.58 -12.46
C GLN A 81 -1.24 -1.97 -11.84
N HIS A 82 -1.28 -3.00 -12.69
CA HIS A 82 -1.35 -4.38 -12.23
C HIS A 82 -0.35 -4.68 -11.10
N CYS A 83 -0.84 -5.31 -10.03
CA CYS A 83 -0.07 -5.72 -8.86
C CYS A 83 0.24 -7.22 -8.92
N PRO A 84 1.32 -7.65 -9.61
CA PRO A 84 1.61 -9.07 -9.84
C PRO A 84 2.01 -9.84 -8.58
N PHE A 85 2.26 -9.15 -7.46
CA PHE A 85 2.56 -9.79 -6.17
C PHE A 85 1.31 -10.35 -5.48
N LEU A 86 0.11 -9.97 -5.91
CA LEU A 86 -1.14 -10.47 -5.33
C LEU A 86 -1.38 -11.91 -5.77
N SER A 87 -1.79 -12.76 -4.83
CA SER A 87 -2.16 -14.13 -5.13
C SER A 87 -3.51 -14.19 -5.87
N PRO A 88 -3.77 -15.27 -6.63
CA PRO A 88 -5.09 -15.50 -7.23
C PRO A 88 -6.22 -15.52 -6.18
N GLN A 89 -5.94 -16.00 -4.97
CA GLN A 89 -6.92 -16.02 -3.88
C GLN A 89 -7.27 -14.61 -3.39
N ALA A 90 -6.28 -13.70 -3.31
CA ALA A 90 -6.49 -12.33 -2.86
C ALA A 90 -7.28 -11.49 -3.89
N THR A 91 -7.24 -11.87 -5.17
CA THR A 91 -7.90 -11.15 -6.27
C THR A 91 -9.22 -11.80 -6.72
N ALA A 92 -9.58 -12.94 -6.11
CA ALA A 92 -10.81 -13.65 -6.44
C ALA A 92 -12.06 -12.81 -6.09
N PRO A 93 -13.12 -12.87 -6.91
CA PRO A 93 -14.40 -12.31 -6.51
C PRO A 93 -14.92 -13.02 -5.25
N PRO A 94 -15.72 -12.35 -4.41
CA PRO A 94 -16.33 -13.00 -3.25
C PRO A 94 -17.19 -14.18 -3.72
N SER A 95 -16.97 -15.35 -3.13
CA SER A 95 -17.88 -16.48 -3.27
C SER A 95 -19.20 -16.11 -2.58
N GLY A 96 -20.27 -15.98 -3.37
CA GLY A 96 -21.62 -15.78 -2.85
C GLY A 96 -22.15 -17.00 -2.09
#